data_AF-A0A7Y9ZD07-F1
#
_entry.id   AF-A0A7Y9ZD07-F1
#
_cell.length_a   1.000
_cell.length_b   1.000
_cell.length_c   1.000
_cell.angle_alpha   90.00
_cell.angle_beta   90.00
_cell.angle_gamma   90.00
#
_symmetry.space_group_name_H-M   'P 1'
#
loop_
_entity.id
_entity.type
_entity.pdbx_description
1 polymer ?
#
loop_
_entity_poly.entity_id
_entity_poly.type
_entity_poly.pdbx_seq_one_letter_code
_entity_poly.pdbx_strand_id
1 'polypeptide(L)'
;MTRYFRVSVGKDAAYLADALANNYVGTGWMINIDLTGQFADDWREFNKRFIPTLKETDHIESNVTAGLACGMTWTLGYTVSEGDVILVPTGQSSYRVARVTGPYTFTPGHGVVTQATRHVAPRHARAVLAERRTPQNTRK
;
A
#
# COMPACT_ATOMS: atom_id res chain seq x y z
N MET A 1 19.09 2.09 7.01
CA MET A 1 18.25 3.02 7.80
C MET A 1 16.80 2.66 7.53
N THR A 2 15.97 2.48 8.55
CA THR A 2 14.56 2.09 8.37
C THR A 2 13.74 3.25 7.83
N ARG A 3 13.06 3.05 6.70
CA ARG A 3 12.14 4.04 6.13
C ARG A 3 10.70 3.73 6.54
N TYR A 4 9.87 4.76 6.53
CA TYR A 4 8.46 4.69 6.93
C TYR A 4 7.60 5.12 5.75
N PHE A 5 6.63 4.29 5.37
CA PHE A 5 5.71 4.57 4.27
C PHE A 5 4.28 4.51 4.79
N ARG A 6 3.47 5.49 4.43
CA ARG A 6 2.02 5.46 4.67
C ARG A 6 1.33 4.89 3.44
N VAL A 7 0.52 3.85 3.63
CA VAL A 7 -0.14 3.13 2.53
C VAL A 7 -1.60 2.91 2.88
N SER A 8 -2.50 3.39 2.02
CA SER A 8 -3.95 3.20 2.19
C SER A 8 -4.41 1.97 1.39
N VAL A 9 -5.14 1.07 2.04
CA VAL A 9 -5.65 -0.18 1.45
C VAL A 9 -7.11 -0.04 1.05
N GLY A 10 -7.34 0.73 -0.02
CA GLY A 10 -8.68 1.06 -0.51
C GLY A 10 -9.36 2.19 0.27
N LYS A 11 -10.57 2.56 -0.19
CA LYS A 11 -11.39 3.59 0.44
C LYS A 11 -11.80 3.13 1.85
N ASP A 12 -11.65 4.01 2.83
CA ASP A 12 -12.00 3.76 4.25
C ASP A 12 -11.42 2.46 4.83
N ALA A 13 -10.24 2.05 4.35
CA ALA A 13 -9.57 0.82 4.78
C ALA A 13 -10.39 -0.46 4.53
N ALA A 14 -11.23 -0.47 3.47
CA ALA A 14 -12.07 -1.60 3.11
C ALA A 14 -11.32 -2.94 3.03
N TYR A 15 -10.06 -2.93 2.60
CA TYR A 15 -9.25 -4.14 2.42
C TYR A 15 -8.30 -4.42 3.58
N LEU A 16 -8.39 -3.66 4.68
CA LEU A 16 -7.49 -3.82 5.82
C LEU A 16 -7.64 -5.18 6.52
N ALA A 17 -8.87 -5.66 6.69
CA ALA A 17 -9.11 -6.93 7.37
C ALA A 17 -8.46 -8.10 6.62
N ASP A 18 -8.61 -8.12 5.29
CA ASP A 18 -8.02 -9.12 4.42
C ASP A 18 -6.49 -9.01 4.34
N ALA A 19 -5.97 -7.78 4.23
CA ALA A 19 -4.54 -7.48 4.30
C ALA A 19 -3.87 -7.98 5.59
N LEU A 20 -4.56 -7.83 6.72
CA LEU A 20 -4.06 -8.31 8.02
C LEU A 20 -4.15 -9.84 8.14
N ALA A 21 -5.24 -10.46 7.68
CA ALA A 21 -5.41 -11.90 7.75
C ALA A 21 -4.37 -12.65 6.90
N ASN A 22 -4.05 -12.09 5.74
CA ASN A 22 -3.14 -12.69 4.76
C ASN A 22 -1.72 -12.08 4.77
N ASN A 23 -1.43 -11.20 5.74
CA ASN A 23 -0.12 -10.57 5.97
C ASN A 23 0.47 -9.86 4.74
N TYR A 24 -0.33 -9.02 4.09
CA TYR A 24 0.07 -8.29 2.90
C TYR A 24 -0.26 -6.80 2.93
N VAL A 25 0.31 -6.06 1.97
CA VAL A 25 -0.09 -4.70 1.61
C VAL A 25 -0.06 -4.59 0.08
N GLY A 26 -1.02 -3.90 -0.53
CA GLY A 26 -1.09 -3.68 -1.98
C GLY A 26 -1.88 -2.42 -2.33
N THR A 27 -1.81 -1.99 -3.60
CA THR A 27 -2.50 -0.78 -4.09
C THR A 27 -3.88 -1.05 -4.69
N GLY A 28 -4.21 -2.30 -5.01
CA GLY A 28 -5.51 -2.69 -5.56
C GLY A 28 -5.70 -2.38 -7.05
N TRP A 29 -4.62 -1.97 -7.74
CA TRP A 29 -4.61 -1.73 -9.19
C TRP A 29 -3.84 -2.83 -9.91
N MET A 30 -4.08 -3.01 -11.21
CA MET A 30 -3.31 -3.97 -12.04
C MET A 30 -3.32 -5.39 -11.50
N ILE A 31 -4.45 -5.79 -10.90
CA ILE A 31 -4.53 -7.01 -10.07
C ILE A 31 -4.13 -8.27 -10.85
N ASN A 32 -4.36 -8.26 -12.16
CA ASN A 32 -4.16 -9.39 -13.08
C ASN A 32 -2.85 -9.33 -13.88
N ILE A 33 -1.91 -8.44 -13.55
CA ILE A 33 -0.71 -8.20 -14.37
C ILE A 33 0.55 -8.46 -13.56
N ASP A 34 1.30 -9.52 -13.87
CA ASP A 34 2.57 -9.79 -13.17
C ASP A 34 3.61 -8.69 -13.43
N LEU A 35 3.94 -7.88 -12.41
CA LEU A 35 4.95 -6.82 -12.50
C LEU A 35 6.38 -7.30 -12.17
N THR A 36 6.59 -8.61 -11.99
CA THR A 36 7.92 -9.16 -11.68
C THR A 36 8.93 -8.79 -12.78
N GLY A 37 10.01 -8.12 -12.40
CA GLY A 37 11.03 -7.62 -13.35
C GLY A 37 10.56 -6.48 -14.27
N GLN A 38 9.37 -5.92 -14.05
CA GLN A 38 8.82 -4.83 -14.86
C GLN A 38 8.98 -3.45 -14.24
N PHE A 39 9.49 -3.37 -13.01
CA PHE A 39 9.81 -2.10 -12.36
C PHE A 39 11.08 -1.50 -12.94
N ALA A 40 10.95 -0.40 -13.67
CA ALA A 40 12.07 0.40 -14.15
C ALA A 40 12.70 1.24 -13.02
N ASP A 41 13.97 1.62 -13.17
CA ASP A 41 14.66 2.49 -12.21
C ASP A 41 14.04 3.90 -12.17
N ASP A 42 13.51 4.38 -13.29
CA ASP A 42 12.72 5.62 -13.35
C ASP A 42 11.21 5.31 -13.29
N TRP A 43 10.56 5.81 -12.24
CA TRP A 43 9.11 5.71 -12.07
C TRP A 43 8.33 6.36 -13.23
N ARG A 44 8.91 7.34 -13.94
CA ARG A 44 8.28 7.98 -15.10
C ARG A 44 8.18 7.03 -16.29
N GLU A 45 9.18 6.18 -16.49
CA GLU A 45 9.17 5.16 -17.54
C GLU A 45 8.14 4.08 -17.23
N PHE A 46 8.09 3.64 -15.97
CA PHE A 46 7.05 2.74 -15.48
C PHE A 46 5.65 3.34 -15.72
N ASN A 47 5.43 4.59 -15.32
CA ASN A 47 4.16 5.29 -15.54
C ASN A 47 3.79 5.38 -17.02
N LYS A 48 4.71 5.74 -17.90
CA LYS A 48 4.44 5.84 -19.33
C LYS A 48 4.01 4.50 -19.93
N ARG A 49 4.61 3.39 -19.47
CA ARG A 49 4.29 2.04 -19.93
C ARG A 49 2.94 1.54 -19.41
N PHE A 50 2.62 1.83 -18.15
CA PHE A 50 1.53 1.18 -17.43
C PHE A 50 0.28 2.04 -17.25
N ILE A 51 0.35 3.37 -17.44
CA ILE A 51 -0.85 4.23 -17.46
C ILE A 51 -1.89 3.74 -18.48
N PRO A 52 -1.56 3.43 -19.75
CA PRO A 52 -2.55 2.94 -20.71
C PRO A 52 -3.27 1.69 -20.21
N THR A 53 -2.51 0.74 -19.66
CA THR A 53 -3.05 -0.49 -19.12
C THR A 53 -3.95 -0.25 -17.90
N LEU A 54 -3.55 0.61 -16.97
CA LEU A 54 -4.36 1.02 -15.80
C LEU A 54 -5.72 1.61 -16.22
N LYS A 55 -5.73 2.42 -17.30
CA LYS A 55 -6.97 3.02 -17.80
C LYS A 55 -7.91 1.96 -18.38
N GLU A 56 -7.37 0.94 -19.03
CA GLU A 56 -8.13 -0.16 -19.63
C GLU A 56 -8.62 -1.16 -18.56
N THR A 57 -7.75 -1.61 -17.66
CA THR A 57 -8.04 -2.69 -16.70
C THR A 57 -8.83 -2.22 -15.48
N ASP A 58 -8.53 -1.02 -14.99
CA ASP A 58 -9.09 -0.50 -13.74
C ASP A 58 -10.08 0.65 -13.98
N HIS A 59 -10.47 0.86 -15.24
CA HIS A 59 -11.46 1.86 -15.69
C HIS A 59 -11.17 3.28 -15.17
N ILE A 60 -9.90 3.66 -15.08
CA ILE A 60 -9.51 4.99 -14.62
C ILE A 60 -9.60 5.99 -15.78
N GLU A 61 -10.51 6.95 -15.65
CA GLU A 61 -10.76 7.95 -16.71
C GLU A 61 -9.64 9.00 -16.82
N SER A 62 -9.11 9.46 -15.68
CA SER A 62 -8.14 10.55 -15.63
C SER A 62 -6.69 10.07 -15.67
N ASN A 63 -5.89 10.68 -16.55
CA ASN A 63 -4.45 10.46 -16.61
C ASN A 63 -3.74 10.82 -15.29
N VAL A 64 -4.27 11.79 -14.54
CA VAL A 64 -3.71 12.19 -13.23
C VAL A 64 -3.94 11.08 -12.22
N THR A 65 -5.16 10.54 -12.14
CA THR A 65 -5.49 9.44 -11.24
C THR A 65 -4.71 8.18 -11.60
N ALA A 66 -4.59 7.86 -12.89
CA ALA A 66 -3.80 6.73 -13.36
C ALA A 66 -2.31 6.90 -13.04
N GLY A 67 -1.77 8.11 -13.19
CA GLY A 67 -0.37 8.41 -12.82
C GLY A 67 -0.11 8.27 -11.32
N LEU A 68 -1.05 8.70 -10.46
CA LEU A 68 -0.97 8.51 -9.01
C LEU A 68 -1.04 7.02 -8.63
N ALA A 69 -1.98 6.27 -9.21
CA ALA A 69 -2.11 4.84 -9.00
C ALA A 69 -0.82 4.09 -9.39
N CYS A 70 -0.28 4.42 -10.58
CA CYS A 70 0.94 3.81 -11.09
C CYS A 70 2.16 4.13 -10.21
N GLY A 71 2.29 5.39 -9.77
CA GLY A 71 3.36 5.80 -8.86
C GLY A 71 3.28 5.14 -7.47
N MET A 72 2.07 4.94 -6.93
CA MET A 72 1.89 4.18 -5.69
C MET A 72 2.31 2.72 -5.85
N THR A 73 1.91 2.07 -6.95
CA THR A 73 2.28 0.68 -7.25
C THR A 73 3.80 0.54 -7.41
N TRP A 74 4.44 1.47 -8.14
CA TRP A 74 5.89 1.49 -8.30
C TRP A 74 6.61 1.69 -6.96
N THR A 75 6.10 2.58 -6.11
CA THR A 75 6.70 2.81 -4.78
C THR A 75 6.69 1.53 -3.95
N LEU A 76 5.54 0.84 -3.87
CA LEU A 76 5.44 -0.40 -3.10
C LEU A 76 6.29 -1.54 -3.67
N GLY A 77 6.34 -1.67 -5.00
CA GLY A 77 7.04 -2.77 -5.66
C GLY A 77 8.56 -2.59 -5.77
N TYR A 78 9.03 -1.36 -5.99
CA TYR A 78 10.43 -1.06 -6.25
C TYR A 78 11.11 -0.32 -5.08
N THR A 79 10.48 0.73 -4.55
CA THR A 79 11.13 1.62 -3.58
C THR A 79 11.22 1.00 -2.19
N VAL A 80 10.13 0.40 -1.69
CA VAL A 80 10.13 -0.20 -0.36
C VAL A 80 11.14 -1.35 -0.38
N SER A 81 11.96 -1.52 0.67
CA SER A 81 12.98 -2.58 0.84
C SER A 81 12.79 -3.37 2.15
N GLU A 82 13.31 -4.60 2.25
CA GLU A 82 13.13 -5.40 3.46
C GLU A 82 13.59 -4.64 4.71
N GLY A 83 12.85 -4.79 5.81
CA GLY A 83 13.10 -4.05 7.05
C GLY A 83 12.46 -2.65 7.12
N ASP A 84 11.86 -2.14 6.04
CA ASP A 84 11.06 -0.92 6.09
C ASP A 84 9.73 -1.12 6.83
N VAL A 85 9.16 -0.01 7.28
CA VAL A 85 7.92 0.02 8.06
C VAL A 85 6.78 0.63 7.24
N ILE A 86 5.66 -0.08 7.17
CA ILE A 86 4.41 0.38 6.57
C ILE A 86 3.44 0.80 7.67
N LEU A 87 2.80 1.95 7.45
CA LEU A 87 1.75 2.53 8.28
C LEU A 87 0.44 2.49 7.49
N VAL A 88 -0.50 1.66 7.92
CA VAL A 88 -1.79 1.51 7.27
C VAL A 88 -2.86 2.20 8.11
N PRO A 89 -3.51 3.28 7.61
CA PRO A 89 -4.59 3.93 8.34
C PRO A 89 -5.82 3.02 8.42
N THR A 90 -6.48 3.00 9.57
CA THR A 90 -7.67 2.15 9.83
C THR A 90 -9.00 2.84 9.57
N GLY A 91 -8.98 4.12 9.17
CA GLY A 91 -10.18 4.97 9.11
C GLY A 91 -10.63 5.52 10.48
N GLN A 92 -10.17 4.95 11.59
CA GLN A 92 -10.53 5.36 12.97
C GLN A 92 -9.43 6.20 13.64
N SER A 93 -8.76 7.07 12.87
CA SER A 93 -7.62 7.88 13.35
C SER A 93 -6.49 7.07 14.00
N SER A 94 -6.38 5.78 13.67
CA SER A 94 -5.32 4.89 14.14
C SER A 94 -4.61 4.25 12.96
N TYR A 95 -3.43 3.68 13.24
CA TYR A 95 -2.59 3.03 12.24
C TYR A 95 -2.29 1.60 12.67
N ARG A 96 -2.32 0.68 11.72
CA ARG A 96 -1.67 -0.61 11.83
C ARG A 96 -0.24 -0.46 11.34
N VAL A 97 0.69 -0.99 12.12
CA VAL A 97 2.12 -0.89 11.85
C VAL A 97 2.63 -2.25 11.45
N ALA A 98 3.38 -2.25 10.38
CA ALA A 98 3.79 -3.41 9.66
C ALA A 98 5.27 -3.30 9.32
N ARG A 99 6.08 -4.35 9.56
CA ARG A 99 7.46 -4.39 9.06
C ARG A 99 7.54 -5.34 7.88
N VAL A 100 8.18 -4.91 6.81
CA VAL A 100 8.42 -5.76 5.64
C VAL A 100 9.44 -6.84 5.95
N THR A 101 9.12 -8.09 5.57
CA THR A 101 9.97 -9.26 5.74
C THR A 101 10.28 -10.02 4.43
N GLY A 102 9.95 -9.49 3.25
CA GLY A 102 10.23 -10.17 1.99
C GLY A 102 10.26 -9.27 0.75
N PRO A 103 10.63 -9.81 -0.42
CA PRO A 103 10.59 -9.10 -1.68
C PRO A 103 9.16 -9.01 -2.22
N TYR A 104 9.00 -8.30 -3.32
CA TYR A 104 7.76 -8.28 -4.10
C TYR A 104 7.37 -9.70 -4.53
N THR A 105 6.10 -10.05 -4.39
CA THR A 105 5.53 -11.31 -4.89
C THR A 105 4.16 -11.06 -5.49
N PHE A 106 3.87 -11.75 -6.60
CA PHE A 106 2.56 -11.78 -7.25
C PHE A 106 1.83 -13.08 -6.91
N THR A 107 0.55 -12.99 -6.55
CA THR A 107 -0.35 -14.14 -6.43
C THR A 107 -1.63 -13.89 -7.25
N PRO A 108 -1.88 -14.67 -8.32
CA PRO A 108 -3.11 -14.55 -9.10
C PRO A 108 -4.33 -15.14 -8.36
N GLY A 109 -5.52 -14.59 -8.62
CA GLY A 109 -6.79 -15.24 -8.26
C GLY A 109 -7.40 -14.88 -6.90
N HIS A 110 -6.76 -14.03 -6.12
CA HIS A 110 -7.42 -13.41 -4.97
C HIS A 110 -7.95 -12.04 -5.39
N GLY A 111 -9.28 -11.88 -5.45
CA GLY A 111 -9.96 -10.62 -5.80
C GLY A 111 -9.65 -9.41 -4.92
N VAL A 112 -8.62 -9.47 -4.06
CA VAL A 112 -8.11 -8.37 -3.21
C VAL A 112 -6.58 -8.52 -2.90
N VAL A 113 -5.89 -9.57 -3.35
CA VAL A 113 -4.53 -9.93 -2.90
C VAL A 113 -3.73 -10.32 -4.15
N THR A 114 -2.57 -9.81 -4.54
CA THR A 114 -1.66 -8.76 -4.08
C THR A 114 -0.62 -8.62 -5.17
N GLN A 115 -0.25 -7.38 -5.47
CA GLN A 115 0.94 -7.08 -6.25
C GLN A 115 1.68 -5.89 -5.65
N ALA A 116 2.12 -6.14 -4.43
CA ALA A 116 3.36 -5.68 -3.80
C ALA A 116 3.42 -6.31 -2.40
N THR A 117 3.17 -7.62 -2.34
CA THR A 117 3.08 -8.31 -1.05
C THR A 117 4.43 -8.29 -0.41
N ARG A 118 4.48 -7.64 0.73
CA ARG A 118 5.58 -7.76 1.66
C ARG A 118 5.01 -8.43 2.86
N HIS A 119 5.53 -9.61 3.18
CA HIS A 119 5.13 -10.27 4.41
C HIS A 119 5.35 -9.32 5.58
N VAL A 120 4.32 -9.17 6.39
CA VAL A 120 4.35 -8.33 7.57
C VAL A 120 4.18 -9.21 8.78
N ALA A 121 5.19 -9.25 9.65
CA ALA A 121 4.95 -9.71 11.02
C ALA A 121 4.31 -8.56 11.82
N PRO A 122 3.17 -8.76 12.50
CA PRO A 122 2.68 -7.78 13.44
C PRO A 122 3.72 -7.67 14.57
N ARG A 123 4.40 -6.54 14.68
CA ARG A 123 5.04 -6.20 15.96
C ARG A 123 3.88 -5.98 16.93
N HIS A 124 3.85 -6.76 18.01
CA HIS A 124 2.91 -6.59 19.12
C HIS A 124 2.60 -5.11 19.33
N ALA A 125 1.39 -4.68 18.96
CA ALA A 125 0.87 -3.36 19.27
C ALA A 125 0.45 -3.35 20.74
N ARG A 126 1.40 -3.61 21.64
CA ARG A 126 1.24 -3.41 23.08
C ARG A 126 2.21 -2.31 23.45
N ALA A 127 1.64 -1.13 23.72
CA ALA A 127 2.27 0.11 24.17
C ALA A 127 3.17 0.83 23.15
N VAL A 128 2.69 1.91 22.49
CA VAL A 128 3.28 3.29 22.45
C VAL A 128 2.29 4.32 21.83
N LEU A 129 0.99 4.20 22.06
CA LEU A 129 0.08 5.35 21.91
C LEU A 129 -0.73 5.41 23.20
N ALA A 130 -0.02 5.76 24.27
CA ALA A 130 -0.66 6.41 25.40
C ALA A 130 -1.53 7.52 24.81
N GLU A 131 -2.82 7.43 25.10
CA GLU A 131 -3.86 8.38 24.73
C GLU A 131 -3.34 9.81 24.77
N ARG A 132 -2.92 10.37 23.63
CA ARG A 132 -3.01 11.81 23.45
C ARG A 132 -4.46 12.08 23.08
N ARG A 133 -5.32 12.07 24.10
CA ARG A 133 -6.58 12.82 24.04
C ARG A 133 -6.21 14.24 23.69
N THR A 134 -6.51 14.67 22.48
CA THR A 134 -6.55 16.09 22.14
C THR A 134 -7.49 16.73 23.16
N PRO A 135 -7.06 17.73 23.96
CA PRO A 135 -8.00 18.40 24.86
C PRO A 135 -9.12 18.99 24.01
N GLN A 136 -10.35 18.53 24.27
CA GLN A 136 -11.55 19.16 23.74
C GLN A 136 -11.54 20.62 24.20
N ASN A 137 -11.44 21.51 23.23
CA ASN A 137 -11.52 22.94 23.45
C ASN A 137 -12.99 23.30 23.76
N THR A 138 -13.36 23.24 25.04
CA THR A 138 -14.60 23.85 25.54
C THR A 138 -14.42 25.37 25.49
N ARG A 139 -14.92 25.99 24.41
CA ARG A 139 -15.18 27.43 24.41
C ARG A 139 -16.40 27.68 25.30
N LYS A 140 -16.18 28.45 26.37
CA LYS A 140 -17.21 29.18 27.11
C LYS A 140 -17.72 30.34 26.27
#